data_AF-W1DIQ6-F1
#
_entry.id   AF-W1DIQ6-F1
#
_cell.length_a   1.000
_cell.length_b   1.000
_cell.length_c   1.000
_cell.angle_alpha   90.00
_cell.angle_beta   90.00
_cell.angle_gamma   90.00
#
_symmetry.space_group_name_H-M   'P 1'
#
loop_
_entity.id
_entity.type
_entity.pdbx_description
1 polymer ?
#
loop_
_entity_poly.entity_id
_entity_poly.type
_entity_poly.pdbx_seq_one_letter_code
_entity_poly.pdbx_strand_id
1 'polypeptide(L)'
;MVTNSRTAEMCKLTENSFRDVNIAFANELSLICADQGINVWELIRLANRHPRVNILQPGPGVGGHCIAVDPWFIVAQNPQQARLIRTAREVNDHKPEWVIEQVKAQVADCLNATNKRASELTIACFGLAFKPNIDDLRESPAMEIAAQIARWHSGTTQVVEPNIHALPKKLDGLCTLATLEAALASADVLVMLVDHNEFKAVSGDSVTQAFIVDTKGVWR
;
A
#
# COMPACT_ATOMS: atom_id res chain seq x y z
N MET A 1 18.30 30.43 7.26
CA MET A 1 18.97 30.76 5.99
C MET A 1 18.03 31.63 5.16
N VAL A 2 18.58 32.57 4.38
CA VAL A 2 17.84 33.36 3.40
C VAL A 2 18.27 32.90 2.00
N THR A 3 17.33 32.71 1.07
CA THR A 3 17.58 32.29 -0.33
C THR A 3 16.61 33.00 -1.30
N ASN A 4 16.75 32.78 -2.61
CA ASN A 4 15.83 33.32 -3.62
C ASN A 4 14.60 32.44 -3.84
N SER A 5 13.54 33.01 -4.43
CA SER A 5 12.25 32.32 -4.64
C SER A 5 12.39 31.03 -5.45
N ARG A 6 13.13 31.04 -6.55
CA ARG A 6 13.35 29.86 -7.41
C ARG A 6 13.97 28.70 -6.64
N THR A 7 14.95 28.99 -5.79
CA THR A 7 15.61 27.99 -4.95
C THR A 7 14.66 27.45 -3.90
N ALA A 8 13.84 28.30 -3.29
CA ALA A 8 12.85 27.88 -2.30
C ALA A 8 11.75 27.00 -2.92
N GLU A 9 11.25 27.35 -4.10
CA GLU A 9 10.27 26.54 -4.85
C GLU A 9 10.83 25.17 -5.22
N MET A 10 12.03 25.14 -5.81
CA MET A 10 12.69 23.88 -6.18
C MET A 10 13.02 23.02 -4.95
N CYS A 11 13.35 23.64 -3.80
CA CYS A 11 13.59 22.92 -2.55
C CYS A 11 12.37 22.07 -2.16
N LYS A 12 11.16 22.65 -2.23
CA LYS A 12 9.93 21.92 -1.87
C LYS A 12 9.65 20.72 -2.78
N LEU A 13 9.80 20.92 -4.10
CA LEU A 13 9.62 19.84 -5.07
C LEU A 13 10.70 18.75 -4.90
N THR A 14 11.92 19.16 -4.55
CA THR A 14 13.05 18.25 -4.29
C THR A 14 12.82 17.39 -3.06
N GLU A 15 12.28 17.94 -1.95
CA GLU A 15 11.94 17.16 -0.76
C GLU A 15 10.98 15.99 -1.08
N ASN A 16 9.91 16.29 -1.82
CA ASN A 16 8.90 15.30 -2.18
C ASN A 16 9.43 14.31 -3.23
N SER A 17 10.21 14.79 -4.20
CA SER A 17 10.83 13.91 -5.22
C SER A 17 11.89 13.00 -4.63
N PHE A 18 12.69 13.48 -3.67
CA PHE A 18 13.64 12.64 -2.94
C PHE A 18 12.92 11.53 -2.18
N ARG A 19 11.84 11.88 -1.46
CA ARG A 19 11.03 10.90 -0.72
C ARG A 19 10.42 9.86 -1.67
N ASP A 20 9.84 10.31 -2.77
CA ASP A 20 9.21 9.48 -3.80
C ASP A 20 10.20 8.47 -4.42
N VAL A 21 11.38 8.92 -4.85
CA VAL A 21 12.44 8.07 -5.41
C VAL A 21 12.88 6.99 -4.42
N ASN A 22 13.00 7.34 -3.14
CA ASN A 22 13.38 6.35 -2.11
C ASN A 22 12.26 5.35 -1.82
N ILE A 23 10.98 5.75 -1.93
CA ILE A 23 9.85 4.82 -1.84
C ILE A 23 9.84 3.89 -3.07
N ALA A 24 10.08 4.42 -4.26
CA ALA A 24 10.16 3.64 -5.49
C ALA A 24 11.25 2.58 -5.41
N PHE A 25 12.43 2.94 -4.90
CA PHE A 25 13.52 1.99 -4.68
C PHE A 25 13.12 0.86 -3.72
N ALA A 26 12.46 1.17 -2.60
CA ALA A 26 11.96 0.17 -1.67
C ALA A 26 10.87 -0.73 -2.29
N ASN A 27 9.96 -0.14 -3.06
CA ASN A 27 8.91 -0.86 -3.77
C ASN A 27 9.50 -1.80 -4.83
N GLU A 28 10.44 -1.34 -5.64
CA GLU A 28 11.12 -2.17 -6.66
C GLU A 28 11.85 -3.35 -6.01
N LEU A 29 12.58 -3.12 -4.91
CA LEU A 29 13.21 -4.20 -4.14
C LEU A 29 12.18 -5.23 -3.66
N SER A 30 10.99 -4.79 -3.23
CA SER A 30 9.97 -5.72 -2.74
C SER A 30 9.41 -6.65 -3.83
N LEU A 31 9.37 -6.19 -5.08
CA LEU A 31 8.97 -7.02 -6.23
C LEU A 31 10.04 -8.09 -6.48
N ILE A 32 11.30 -7.66 -6.59
CA ILE A 32 12.44 -8.56 -6.81
C ILE A 32 12.55 -9.60 -5.68
N CYS A 33 12.37 -9.16 -4.44
CA CYS A 33 12.42 -10.04 -3.28
C CYS A 33 11.30 -11.08 -3.29
N ALA A 34 10.07 -10.69 -3.69
CA ALA A 34 8.96 -11.62 -3.80
C ALA A 34 9.25 -12.74 -4.82
N ASP A 35 9.75 -12.38 -6.01
CA ASP A 35 10.09 -13.35 -7.07
C ASP A 35 11.22 -14.31 -6.65
N GLN A 36 12.15 -13.85 -5.81
CA GLN A 36 13.31 -14.61 -5.35
C GLN A 36 13.09 -15.33 -4.01
N GLY A 37 11.92 -15.20 -3.38
CA GLY A 37 11.65 -15.76 -2.06
C GLY A 37 12.49 -15.13 -0.94
N ILE A 38 12.89 -13.87 -1.09
CA ILE A 38 13.66 -13.11 -0.10
C ILE A 38 12.71 -12.29 0.78
N ASN A 39 12.95 -12.26 2.10
CA ASN A 39 12.23 -11.37 3.00
C ASN A 39 12.72 -9.92 2.84
N VAL A 40 11.95 -9.10 2.12
CA VAL A 40 12.31 -7.69 1.87
C VAL A 40 12.50 -6.86 3.15
N TRP A 41 11.71 -7.10 4.21
CA TRP A 41 11.84 -6.33 5.45
C TRP A 41 13.15 -6.65 6.16
N GLU A 42 13.51 -7.93 6.18
CA GLU A 42 14.79 -8.35 6.74
C GLU A 42 15.96 -7.82 5.90
N LEU A 43 15.88 -7.91 4.58
CA LEU A 43 16.86 -7.34 3.66
C LEU A 43 17.08 -5.84 3.95
N ILE A 44 16.01 -5.04 3.98
CA ILE A 44 16.06 -3.60 4.24
C ILE A 44 16.64 -3.34 5.64
N ARG A 45 16.19 -4.07 6.65
CA ARG A 45 16.71 -3.94 8.04
C ARG A 45 18.21 -4.22 8.11
N LEU A 46 18.70 -5.24 7.40
CA LEU A 46 20.13 -5.58 7.37
C LEU A 46 20.93 -4.54 6.57
N ALA A 47 20.44 -4.12 5.40
CA ALA A 47 21.09 -3.12 4.55
C ALA A 47 21.22 -1.76 5.28
N ASN A 48 20.20 -1.34 6.01
CA ASN A 48 20.19 -0.11 6.79
C ASN A 48 21.12 -0.13 8.02
N ARG A 49 21.81 -1.24 8.33
CA ARG A 49 22.89 -1.23 9.32
C ARG A 49 24.12 -0.48 8.82
N HIS A 50 24.28 -0.29 7.51
CA HIS A 50 25.36 0.50 6.96
C HIS A 50 25.08 2.00 7.18
N PRO A 51 26.02 2.80 7.74
CA PRO A 51 25.74 4.16 8.26
C PRO A 51 25.36 5.20 7.19
N ARG A 52 25.49 4.86 5.90
CA ARG A 52 25.15 5.72 4.77
C ARG A 52 23.91 5.24 4.00
N VAL A 53 23.24 4.20 4.49
CA VAL A 53 22.09 3.58 3.82
C VAL A 53 20.86 3.79 4.70
N ASN A 54 19.79 4.32 4.10
CA ASN A 54 18.50 4.52 4.76
C ASN A 54 17.36 4.25 3.76
N ILE A 55 17.21 2.99 3.40
CA ILE A 55 16.14 2.52 2.52
C ILE A 55 14.82 2.64 3.26
N LEU A 56 13.84 3.27 2.61
CA LEU A 56 12.49 3.40 3.15
C LEU A 56 11.76 2.05 3.11
N GLN A 57 10.61 2.01 3.77
CA GLN A 57 9.78 0.81 3.79
C GLN A 57 8.89 0.76 2.55
N PRO A 58 8.77 -0.40 1.86
CA PRO A 58 7.80 -0.57 0.80
C PRO A 58 6.36 -0.41 1.31
N GLY A 59 5.44 -0.25 0.38
CA GLY A 59 4.02 -0.09 0.68
C GLY A 59 3.13 -0.49 -0.48
N PRO A 60 1.82 -0.21 -0.39
CA PRO A 60 0.87 -0.54 -1.44
C PRO A 60 0.92 0.42 -2.64
N GLY A 61 1.73 1.47 -2.56
CA GLY A 61 1.80 2.57 -3.53
C GLY A 61 2.08 3.88 -2.82
N VAL A 62 1.97 4.99 -3.54
CA VAL A 62 2.15 6.34 -3.01
C VAL A 62 0.88 7.15 -3.25
N GLY A 63 0.35 7.75 -2.18
CA GLY A 63 -0.86 8.57 -2.25
C GLY A 63 -0.71 9.95 -1.65
N GLY A 64 -1.83 10.66 -1.60
CA GLY A 64 -1.92 12.04 -1.14
C GLY A 64 -1.31 13.04 -2.14
N HIS A 65 -1.68 14.31 -2.02
CA HIS A 65 -1.37 15.29 -3.07
C HIS A 65 0.12 15.67 -3.19
N CYS A 66 0.92 15.56 -2.14
CA CYS A 66 2.29 16.07 -2.18
C CYS A 66 3.24 15.15 -2.96
N ILE A 67 3.43 13.92 -2.46
CA ILE A 67 4.40 13.00 -3.06
C ILE A 67 3.86 12.44 -4.38
N ALA A 68 2.54 12.20 -4.47
CA ALA A 68 1.92 11.65 -5.67
C ALA A 68 1.71 12.68 -6.80
N VAL A 69 2.01 13.98 -6.61
CA VAL A 69 1.86 15.00 -7.68
C VAL A 69 3.13 15.81 -7.90
N ASP A 70 3.78 16.31 -6.84
CA ASP A 70 4.88 17.27 -6.97
C ASP A 70 6.05 16.82 -7.88
N PRO A 71 6.48 15.55 -7.88
CA PRO A 71 7.53 15.07 -8.77
C PRO A 71 7.19 15.27 -10.26
N TRP A 72 5.91 15.18 -10.62
CA TRP A 72 5.46 15.39 -12.00
C TRP A 72 5.64 16.84 -12.47
N PHE A 73 5.65 17.84 -11.58
CA PHE A 73 5.98 19.21 -11.98
C PHE A 73 7.43 19.33 -12.48
N ILE A 74 8.38 18.68 -11.81
CA ILE A 74 9.78 18.64 -12.26
C ILE A 74 9.89 17.93 -13.60
N VAL A 75 9.21 16.77 -13.73
CA VAL A 75 9.22 15.97 -14.97
C VAL A 75 8.59 16.71 -16.14
N ALA A 76 7.47 17.41 -15.93
CA ALA A 76 6.80 18.16 -16.98
C ALA A 76 7.64 19.34 -17.48
N GLN A 77 8.35 20.04 -16.58
CA GLN A 77 9.23 21.14 -16.95
C GLN A 77 10.54 20.66 -17.61
N ASN A 78 11.05 19.49 -17.23
CA ASN A 78 12.36 18.98 -17.66
C ASN A 78 12.29 17.52 -18.14
N PRO A 79 11.45 17.19 -19.14
CA PRO A 79 11.08 15.81 -19.45
C PRO A 79 12.26 14.94 -19.91
N GLN A 80 13.27 15.53 -20.55
CA GLN A 80 14.47 14.83 -21.01
C GLN A 80 15.51 14.62 -19.89
N GLN A 81 15.54 15.49 -18.88
CA GLN A 81 16.53 15.45 -17.80
C GLN A 81 16.04 14.67 -16.58
N ALA A 82 14.75 14.77 -16.24
CA ALA A 82 14.14 14.20 -15.04
C ALA A 82 13.85 12.68 -15.18
N ARG A 83 14.80 11.90 -15.73
CA ARG A 83 14.62 10.47 -16.02
C ARG A 83 14.38 9.65 -14.74
N LEU A 84 15.21 9.84 -13.71
CA LEU A 84 15.09 9.11 -12.45
C LEU A 84 13.77 9.40 -11.74
N ILE A 85 13.38 10.67 -11.68
CA ILE A 85 12.13 11.11 -11.02
C ILE A 85 10.91 10.53 -11.75
N ARG A 86 10.93 10.52 -13.09
CA ARG A 86 9.89 9.88 -13.89
C ARG A 86 9.80 8.39 -13.60
N THR A 87 10.92 7.66 -13.65
CA THR A 87 10.93 6.21 -13.40
C THR A 87 10.44 5.88 -11.99
N ALA A 88 10.82 6.67 -10.99
CA ALA A 88 10.29 6.49 -9.63
C ALA A 88 8.76 6.57 -9.58
N ARG A 89 8.17 7.50 -10.35
CA ARG A 89 6.71 7.60 -10.45
C ARG A 89 6.06 6.45 -11.15
N GLU A 90 6.61 6.02 -12.28
CA GLU A 90 6.11 4.85 -13.00
C GLU A 90 6.15 3.60 -12.11
N VAL A 91 7.22 3.41 -11.32
CA VAL A 91 7.32 2.32 -10.34
C VAL A 91 6.26 2.43 -9.24
N ASN A 92 6.10 3.61 -8.64
CA ASN A 92 5.15 3.82 -7.56
C ASN A 92 3.68 3.75 -8.01
N ASP A 93 3.38 4.22 -9.22
CA ASP A 93 2.04 4.21 -9.81
C ASP A 93 1.62 2.79 -10.24
N HIS A 94 2.58 1.92 -10.59
CA HIS A 94 2.32 0.51 -10.90
C HIS A 94 2.20 -0.38 -9.66
N LYS A 95 2.76 0.04 -8.50
CA LYS A 95 2.78 -0.77 -7.27
C LYS A 95 1.38 -1.28 -6.82
N PRO A 96 0.29 -0.49 -6.87
CA PRO A 96 -1.06 -0.97 -6.57
C PRO A 96 -1.51 -2.16 -7.41
N GLU A 97 -1.20 -2.18 -8.71
CA GLU A 97 -1.55 -3.29 -9.62
C GLU A 97 -0.85 -4.56 -9.20
N TRP A 98 0.44 -4.48 -8.89
CA TRP A 98 1.21 -5.61 -8.36
C TRP A 98 0.59 -6.17 -7.07
N VAL A 99 0.15 -5.30 -6.14
CA VAL A 99 -0.52 -5.76 -4.91
C VAL A 99 -1.80 -6.53 -5.22
N ILE A 100 -2.60 -6.06 -6.18
CA ILE A 100 -3.83 -6.75 -6.60
C ILE A 100 -3.52 -8.14 -7.16
N GLU A 101 -2.45 -8.28 -7.95
CA GLU A 101 -2.01 -9.59 -8.45
C GLU A 101 -1.57 -10.53 -7.32
N GLN A 102 -0.90 -10.01 -6.28
CA GLN A 102 -0.60 -10.81 -5.08
C GLN A 102 -1.87 -11.27 -4.35
N VAL A 103 -2.89 -10.41 -4.27
CA VAL A 103 -4.19 -10.77 -3.66
C VAL A 103 -4.87 -11.86 -4.49
N LYS A 104 -4.87 -11.75 -5.82
CA LYS A 104 -5.41 -12.80 -6.70
C LYS A 104 -4.70 -14.14 -6.50
N ALA A 105 -3.37 -14.14 -6.38
CA ALA A 105 -2.60 -15.34 -6.10
C ALA A 105 -3.01 -15.97 -4.76
N GLN A 106 -3.07 -15.17 -3.68
CA GLN A 106 -3.52 -15.67 -2.37
C GLN A 106 -4.96 -16.18 -2.38
N VAL A 107 -5.86 -15.55 -3.14
CA VAL A 107 -7.23 -16.04 -3.32
C VAL A 107 -7.26 -17.37 -4.06
N ALA A 108 -6.45 -17.54 -5.12
CA ALA A 108 -6.34 -18.80 -5.83
C ALA A 108 -5.81 -19.93 -4.93
N ASP A 109 -4.77 -19.65 -4.13
CA ASP A 109 -4.24 -20.61 -3.16
C ASP A 109 -5.27 -20.97 -2.08
N CYS A 110 -6.03 -19.97 -1.60
CA CYS A 110 -7.12 -20.18 -0.66
C CYS A 110 -8.23 -21.07 -1.25
N LEU A 111 -8.61 -20.86 -2.52
CA LEU A 111 -9.59 -21.70 -3.21
C LEU A 111 -9.09 -23.13 -3.43
N ASN A 112 -7.78 -23.34 -3.60
CA ASN A 112 -7.22 -24.68 -3.74
C ASN A 112 -7.13 -25.41 -2.39
N ALA A 113 -6.82 -24.67 -1.32
CA ALA A 113 -6.70 -25.21 0.03
C ALA A 113 -8.04 -25.41 0.74
N THR A 114 -9.08 -24.70 0.31
CA THR A 114 -10.43 -24.77 0.88
C THR A 114 -11.41 -25.36 -0.14
N ASN A 115 -12.45 -26.05 0.30
CA ASN A 115 -13.51 -26.52 -0.61
C ASN A 115 -14.58 -25.44 -0.86
N LYS A 116 -14.18 -24.15 -0.80
CA LYS A 116 -15.07 -23.00 -0.97
C LYS A 116 -15.12 -22.58 -2.43
N ARG A 117 -16.25 -21.99 -2.83
CA ARG A 117 -16.41 -21.29 -4.10
C ARG A 117 -15.87 -19.87 -3.98
N ALA A 118 -15.46 -19.26 -5.10
CA ALA A 118 -15.01 -17.87 -5.13
C ALA A 118 -16.03 -16.88 -4.53
N SER A 119 -17.33 -17.13 -4.68
CA SER A 119 -18.40 -16.31 -4.08
C SER A 119 -18.54 -16.47 -2.57
N GLU A 120 -17.95 -17.51 -1.98
CA GLU A 120 -18.00 -17.80 -0.54
C GLU A 120 -16.78 -17.28 0.21
N LEU A 121 -15.73 -16.89 -0.52
CA LEU A 121 -14.54 -16.29 0.09
C LEU A 121 -14.80 -14.85 0.49
N THR A 122 -14.32 -14.51 1.70
CA THR A 122 -14.32 -13.13 2.19
C THR A 122 -12.90 -12.58 2.19
N ILE A 123 -12.69 -11.44 1.53
CA ILE A 123 -11.42 -10.69 1.54
C ILE A 123 -11.60 -9.49 2.46
N ALA A 124 -10.71 -9.28 3.43
CA ALA A 124 -10.71 -8.09 4.27
C ALA A 124 -9.49 -7.20 3.98
N CYS A 125 -9.75 -5.98 3.52
CA CYS A 125 -8.75 -4.94 3.30
C CYS A 125 -8.64 -4.03 4.53
N PHE A 126 -7.47 -4.01 5.17
CA PHE A 126 -7.18 -3.21 6.34
C PHE A 126 -6.47 -1.92 5.95
N GLY A 127 -7.18 -0.80 6.17
CA GLY A 127 -6.76 0.55 5.87
C GLY A 127 -7.27 1.06 4.53
N LEU A 128 -7.77 2.29 4.52
CA LEU A 128 -8.22 3.01 3.33
C LEU A 128 -7.54 4.36 3.17
N ALA A 129 -7.09 4.99 4.26
CA ALA A 129 -6.40 6.28 4.19
C ALA A 129 -5.07 6.19 3.42
N PHE A 130 -4.59 7.30 2.86
CA PHE A 130 -3.32 7.28 2.13
C PHE A 130 -2.10 7.23 3.07
N LYS A 131 -2.30 7.50 4.37
CA LYS A 131 -1.29 7.42 5.43
C LYS A 131 -1.97 6.94 6.73
N PRO A 132 -1.21 6.36 7.68
CA PRO A 132 -1.79 5.88 8.92
C PRO A 132 -2.35 7.01 9.81
N ASN A 133 -3.37 6.65 10.58
CA ASN A 133 -3.98 7.43 11.68
C ASN A 133 -4.59 8.78 11.26
N ILE A 134 -5.17 8.83 10.06
CA ILE A 134 -5.98 9.96 9.60
C ILE A 134 -7.20 9.44 8.83
N ASP A 135 -8.15 10.32 8.56
CA ASP A 135 -9.39 10.06 7.83
C ASP A 135 -9.33 10.45 6.34
N ASP A 136 -8.19 10.95 5.85
CA ASP A 136 -8.06 11.44 4.48
C ASP A 136 -7.87 10.27 3.49
N LEU A 137 -8.91 10.03 2.69
CA LEU A 137 -8.95 8.99 1.67
C LEU A 137 -8.62 9.50 0.26
N ARG A 138 -8.36 10.81 0.10
CA ARG A 138 -8.12 11.41 -1.23
C ARG A 138 -6.81 10.88 -1.82
N GLU A 139 -6.84 10.55 -3.10
CA GLU A 139 -5.69 9.99 -3.82
C GLU A 139 -5.04 8.79 -3.08
N SER A 140 -5.85 7.98 -2.39
CA SER A 140 -5.36 6.83 -1.63
C SER A 140 -5.17 5.60 -2.53
N PRO A 141 -3.95 5.05 -2.61
CA PRO A 141 -3.72 3.78 -3.31
C PRO A 141 -4.44 2.63 -2.60
N ALA A 142 -4.55 2.66 -1.28
CA ALA A 142 -5.26 1.64 -0.51
C ALA A 142 -6.75 1.59 -0.86
N MET A 143 -7.39 2.76 -0.99
CA MET A 143 -8.79 2.83 -1.42
C MET A 143 -8.98 2.33 -2.86
N GLU A 144 -8.04 2.63 -3.77
CA GLU A 144 -8.10 2.12 -5.14
C GLU A 144 -7.93 0.60 -5.20
N ILE A 145 -6.98 0.03 -4.45
CA ILE A 145 -6.78 -1.41 -4.36
C ILE A 145 -8.05 -2.10 -3.85
N ALA A 146 -8.64 -1.62 -2.75
CA ALA A 146 -9.88 -2.17 -2.21
C ALA A 146 -11.04 -2.09 -3.22
N ALA A 147 -11.17 -0.96 -3.93
CA ALA A 147 -12.19 -0.80 -4.96
C ALA A 147 -12.00 -1.79 -6.12
N GLN A 148 -10.76 -2.00 -6.58
CA GLN A 148 -10.47 -2.94 -7.66
C GLN A 148 -10.71 -4.38 -7.21
N ILE A 149 -10.28 -4.76 -6.00
CA ILE A 149 -10.58 -6.07 -5.40
C ILE A 149 -12.09 -6.34 -5.41
N ALA A 150 -12.88 -5.40 -4.90
CA ALA A 150 -14.34 -5.54 -4.86
C ALA A 150 -15.00 -5.64 -6.24
N ARG A 151 -14.38 -5.12 -7.30
CA ARG A 151 -14.93 -5.20 -8.66
C ARG A 151 -14.73 -6.56 -9.32
N TRP A 152 -13.60 -7.24 -9.08
CA TRP A 152 -13.33 -8.54 -9.69
C TRP A 152 -13.69 -9.71 -8.77
N HIS A 153 -13.64 -9.52 -7.46
CA HIS A 153 -13.97 -10.56 -6.50
C HIS A 153 -15.47 -10.81 -6.45
N SER A 154 -15.89 -12.06 -6.63
CA SER A 154 -17.32 -12.43 -6.63
C SER A 154 -17.91 -12.59 -5.22
N GLY A 155 -17.07 -12.71 -4.21
CA GLY A 155 -17.48 -12.86 -2.81
C GLY A 155 -17.51 -11.52 -2.07
N THR A 156 -17.53 -11.59 -0.74
CA THR A 156 -17.58 -10.39 0.09
C THR A 156 -16.20 -9.72 0.14
N THR A 157 -16.16 -8.41 -0.15
CA THR A 157 -14.99 -7.56 0.15
C THR A 157 -15.32 -6.66 1.33
N GLN A 158 -14.69 -6.95 2.47
CA GLN A 158 -14.74 -6.12 3.66
C GLN A 158 -13.61 -5.08 3.62
N VAL A 159 -13.89 -3.90 4.13
CA VAL A 159 -12.87 -2.87 4.40
C VAL A 159 -12.92 -2.51 5.87
N VAL A 160 -11.74 -2.33 6.46
CA VAL A 160 -11.58 -1.93 7.87
C VAL A 160 -10.79 -0.62 7.87
N GLU A 161 -11.40 0.47 8.31
CA GLU A 161 -10.73 1.77 8.45
C GLU A 161 -11.19 2.41 9.77
N PRO A 162 -10.34 2.41 10.81
CA PRO A 162 -10.68 2.94 12.13
C PRO A 162 -11.04 4.43 12.13
N ASN A 163 -10.55 5.18 11.14
CA ASN A 163 -10.65 6.64 11.12
C ASN A 163 -11.88 7.16 10.36
N ILE A 164 -12.77 6.28 9.89
CA ILE A 164 -14.02 6.68 9.23
C ILE A 164 -15.23 5.97 9.86
N HIS A 165 -16.41 6.55 9.70
CA HIS A 165 -17.67 6.00 10.22
C HIS A 165 -18.67 5.60 9.13
N ALA A 166 -18.36 5.90 7.87
CA ALA A 166 -19.18 5.56 6.72
C ALA A 166 -18.29 5.27 5.51
N LEU A 167 -18.75 4.39 4.62
CA LEU A 167 -18.04 4.10 3.38
C LEU A 167 -17.99 5.34 2.49
N PRO A 168 -16.85 5.63 1.85
CA PRO A 168 -16.81 6.62 0.80
C PRO A 168 -17.67 6.17 -0.39
N LYS A 169 -18.29 7.11 -1.11
CA LYS A 169 -19.17 6.83 -2.27
C LYS A 169 -18.55 5.90 -3.31
N LYS A 170 -17.22 5.91 -3.46
CA LYS A 170 -16.49 5.08 -4.41
C LYS A 170 -16.56 3.57 -4.07
N LEU A 171 -16.81 3.24 -2.81
CA LEU A 171 -16.91 1.87 -2.30
C LEU A 171 -18.35 1.48 -1.95
N ASP A 172 -19.31 2.41 -2.07
CA ASP A 172 -20.72 2.16 -1.78
C ASP A 172 -21.28 1.11 -2.75
N GLY A 173 -21.97 0.11 -2.21
CA GLY A 173 -22.44 -1.06 -2.95
C GLY A 173 -21.36 -2.03 -3.46
N LEU A 174 -20.07 -1.74 -3.27
CA LEU A 174 -18.95 -2.61 -3.65
C LEU A 174 -18.33 -3.31 -2.44
N CYS A 175 -18.16 -2.59 -1.34
CA CYS A 175 -17.55 -3.11 -0.12
C CYS A 175 -18.51 -3.03 1.07
N THR A 176 -18.17 -3.75 2.14
CA THR A 176 -18.80 -3.59 3.46
C THR A 176 -17.80 -3.03 4.45
N LEU A 177 -18.18 -1.99 5.20
CA LEU A 177 -17.36 -1.48 6.31
C LEU A 177 -17.52 -2.44 7.49
N ALA A 178 -16.41 -3.07 7.91
CA ALA A 178 -16.38 -4.01 9.02
C ALA A 178 -15.56 -3.44 10.18
N THR A 179 -15.87 -3.91 11.40
CA THR A 179 -14.95 -3.70 12.53
C THR A 179 -13.73 -4.62 12.38
N LEU A 180 -12.66 -4.27 13.08
CA LEU A 180 -11.44 -5.07 13.10
C LEU A 180 -11.72 -6.52 13.53
N GLU A 181 -12.49 -6.70 14.60
CA GLU A 181 -12.82 -8.01 15.17
C GLU A 181 -13.68 -8.83 14.22
N ALA A 182 -14.69 -8.21 13.59
CA ALA A 182 -15.56 -8.88 12.64
C ALA A 182 -14.79 -9.35 11.40
N ALA A 183 -13.85 -8.53 10.91
CA ALA A 183 -13.01 -8.88 9.78
C ALA A 183 -12.05 -10.02 10.11
N LEU A 184 -11.35 -9.95 11.24
CA LEU A 184 -10.45 -11.02 11.69
C LEU A 184 -11.19 -12.34 11.98
N ALA A 185 -12.48 -12.28 12.34
CA ALA A 185 -13.27 -13.50 12.60
C ALA A 185 -13.84 -14.15 11.33
N SER A 186 -14.05 -13.39 10.25
CA SER A 186 -14.82 -13.86 9.08
C SER A 186 -14.03 -13.92 7.77
N ALA A 187 -12.91 -13.20 7.66
CA ALA A 187 -12.13 -13.14 6.44
C ALA A 187 -11.29 -14.40 6.22
N ASP A 188 -11.25 -14.83 4.97
CA ASP A 188 -10.41 -15.92 4.48
C ASP A 188 -9.03 -15.43 4.02
N VAL A 189 -9.00 -14.22 3.43
CA VAL A 189 -7.79 -13.55 2.97
C VAL A 189 -7.70 -12.17 3.59
N LEU A 190 -6.58 -11.88 4.25
CA LEU A 190 -6.31 -10.56 4.81
C LEU A 190 -5.40 -9.75 3.88
N VAL A 191 -5.69 -8.47 3.73
CA VAL A 191 -4.89 -7.54 2.91
C VAL A 191 -4.56 -6.31 3.76
N MET A 192 -3.31 -6.21 4.24
CA MET A 192 -2.84 -5.06 5.03
C MET A 192 -2.31 -3.98 4.09
N LEU A 193 -3.03 -2.85 4.02
CA LEU A 193 -2.71 -1.73 3.12
C LEU A 193 -2.15 -0.53 3.89
N VAL A 194 -2.61 -0.26 5.11
CA VAL A 194 -2.18 0.90 5.90
C VAL A 194 -1.93 0.51 7.34
N ASP A 195 -0.80 0.92 7.91
CA ASP A 195 -0.32 0.52 9.24
C ASP A 195 -0.83 1.41 10.39
N HIS A 196 -2.16 1.51 10.51
CA HIS A 196 -2.82 2.20 11.62
C HIS A 196 -2.39 1.60 12.98
N ASN A 197 -2.44 2.42 14.03
CA ASN A 197 -2.01 2.00 15.36
C ASN A 197 -2.88 0.86 15.91
N GLU A 198 -4.18 0.88 15.60
CA GLU A 198 -5.15 -0.15 15.93
C GLU A 198 -4.76 -1.51 15.36
N PHE A 199 -4.24 -1.53 14.12
CA PHE A 199 -3.84 -2.77 13.47
C PHE A 199 -2.53 -3.33 14.02
N LYS A 200 -1.58 -2.43 14.34
CA LYS A 200 -0.31 -2.80 14.99
C LYS A 200 -0.51 -3.28 16.44
N ALA A 201 -1.62 -2.90 17.08
CA ALA A 201 -1.96 -3.33 18.43
C ALA A 201 -2.58 -4.74 18.47
N VAL A 202 -2.96 -5.31 17.32
CA VAL A 202 -3.46 -6.68 17.24
C VAL A 202 -2.34 -7.65 17.58
N SER A 203 -2.60 -8.56 18.53
CA SER A 203 -1.67 -9.64 18.86
C SER A 203 -1.52 -10.59 17.67
N GLY A 204 -0.30 -11.07 17.41
CA GLY A 204 -0.04 -12.07 16.37
C GLY A 204 -0.92 -13.31 16.51
N ASP A 205 -1.21 -13.73 17.74
CA ASP A 205 -2.08 -14.89 18.04
C ASP A 205 -3.54 -14.69 17.58
N SER A 206 -3.96 -13.43 17.37
CA SER A 206 -5.30 -13.11 16.88
C SER A 206 -5.43 -13.17 15.36
N VAL A 207 -4.30 -13.20 14.64
CA VAL A 207 -4.27 -13.33 13.18
C VAL A 207 -4.06 -14.80 12.84
N THR A 208 -5.15 -15.49 12.52
CA THR A 208 -5.16 -16.96 12.33
C THR A 208 -5.24 -17.37 10.85
N GLN A 209 -5.44 -16.40 9.97
CA GLN A 209 -5.56 -16.61 8.53
C GLN A 209 -4.24 -17.09 7.93
N ALA A 210 -4.33 -18.13 7.10
CA ALA A 210 -3.17 -18.65 6.37
C ALA A 210 -2.79 -17.77 5.16
N PHE A 211 -3.74 -17.01 4.62
CA PHE A 211 -3.59 -16.26 3.38
C PHE A 211 -3.57 -14.76 3.68
N ILE A 212 -2.39 -14.15 3.61
CA ILE A 212 -2.17 -12.76 4.00
C ILE A 212 -1.32 -12.05 2.95
N VAL A 213 -1.82 -10.92 2.43
CA VAL A 213 -1.02 -9.96 1.66
C VAL A 213 -0.71 -8.78 2.57
N ASP A 214 0.48 -8.77 3.16
CA ASP A 214 0.90 -7.70 4.05
C ASP A 214 1.87 -6.73 3.37
N THR A 215 1.37 -5.59 2.91
CA THR A 215 2.20 -4.56 2.24
C THR A 215 2.97 -3.67 3.22
N LYS A 216 2.73 -3.81 4.53
CA LYS A 216 3.24 -2.92 5.59
C LYS A 216 4.13 -3.62 6.62
N GLY A 217 4.14 -4.95 6.66
CA GLY A 217 4.96 -5.75 7.57
C GLY A 217 4.47 -5.73 9.01
N VAL A 218 3.16 -5.68 9.21
CA VAL A 218 2.50 -5.58 10.52
C VAL A 218 2.19 -6.97 11.12
N TRP A 219 1.75 -7.93 10.31
CA TRP A 219 1.23 -9.23 10.79
C TRP A 219 2.06 -10.40 10.23
N ARG A 220 3.37 -10.29 10.37
CA ARG A 220 4.35 -11.27 9.93
C ARG A 220 5.08 -11.91 11.09
#